data_AF-A0A7C9RK78-F1
#
_entry.id   AF-A0A7C9RK78-F1
#
_cell.length_a   1.000
_cell.length_b   1.000
_cell.length_c   1.000
_cell.angle_alpha   90.00
_cell.angle_beta   90.00
_cell.angle_gamma   90.00
#
_symmetry.space_group_name_H-M   'P 1'
#
loop_
_entity.id
_entity.type
_entity.pdbx_description
1 polymer ?
#
loop_
_entity_poly.entity_id
_entity_poly.type
_entity_poly.pdbx_seq_one_letter_code
_entity_poly.pdbx_strand_id
1 'polypeptide(L)' 'MLRLVTVASVLSSNLGARPAPVIDTTDDASTGYWAYRLSVSPQDLAAAIDEVGPSVAAVRRYIGK' A
#
# COMPACT_ATOMS: atom_id res chain seq x y z
N MET A 1 -10.95 -14.45 -32.05
CA MET A 1 -9.54 -14.87 -31.86
C MET A 1 -9.13 -14.54 -30.44
N LEU A 2 -8.87 -15.53 -29.57
CA LEU A 2 -8.33 -15.28 -28.24
C LEU A 2 -6.80 -15.12 -28.35
N ARG A 3 -6.26 -13.99 -27.86
CA ARG A 3 -4.81 -13.78 -27.71
C ARG A 3 -4.40 -14.22 -26.31
N LEU A 4 -3.60 -15.28 -26.24
CA LEU A 4 -2.93 -15.69 -25.00
C LEU A 4 -1.83 -14.67 -24.69
N VAL A 5 -2.03 -13.90 -23.63
CA VAL A 5 -1.05 -12.94 -23.12
C VAL A 5 -0.27 -13.61 -21.99
N THR A 6 1.04 -13.39 -21.92
CA THR A 6 1.87 -14.00 -20.89
C THR A 6 1.49 -13.47 -19.51
N VAL A 7 1.42 -14.36 -18.51
CA VAL A 7 1.12 -14.00 -17.11
C VAL A 7 2.06 -12.92 -16.59
N ALA A 8 3.33 -12.92 -17.03
CA ALA A 8 4.31 -11.88 -16.72
C ALA A 8 3.90 -10.47 -17.20
N SER A 9 3.21 -10.36 -18.34
CA SER A 9 2.68 -9.08 -18.85
C SER A 9 1.49 -8.60 -18.02
N VAL A 10 0.66 -9.50 -17.51
CA VAL A 10 -0.47 -9.19 -16.63
C VAL A 10 0.03 -8.77 -15.24
N LEU A 11 1.04 -9.46 -14.67
CA LEU A 11 1.68 -9.05 -13.41
C LEU A 11 2.35 -7.67 -13.54
N SER A 12 3.06 -7.42 -14.64
CA SER A 12 3.74 -6.13 -14.87
C SER A 12 2.74 -4.97 -15.02
N SER A 13 1.57 -5.24 -15.61
CA SER A 13 0.49 -4.25 -15.74
C SER A 13 -0.09 -3.86 -14.36
N ASN A 14 -0.14 -4.78 -13.40
CA ASN A 14 -0.59 -4.51 -12.03
C ASN A 14 0.49 -3.85 -11.15
N LEU A 15 1.77 -4.05 -11.46
CA LEU A 15 2.88 -3.43 -10.73
C LEU A 15 3.05 -1.92 -11.04
N GLY A 16 2.49 -1.45 -12.15
CA GLY A 16 2.55 -0.04 -12.58
C GLY A 16 1.42 0.86 -12.05
N ALA A 17 0.41 0.29 -11.38
CA ALA A 17 -0.66 1.09 -10.79
C ALA A 17 -0.10 1.85 -9.58
N ARG A 18 -0.14 3.19 -9.63
CA ARG A 18 0.22 4.03 -8.50
C ARG A 18 -0.67 3.61 -7.31
N PRO A 19 -0.09 3.15 -6.19
CA PRO A 19 -0.90 2.71 -5.07
C PRO A 19 -1.68 3.88 -4.48
N ALA A 20 -2.83 3.57 -3.90
CA ALA A 20 -3.79 4.56 -3.43
C ALA A 20 -3.12 5.55 -2.45
N PRO A 21 -3.41 6.86 -2.54
CA PRO A 21 -2.79 7.86 -1.66
C PRO A 21 -3.28 7.80 -0.20
N VAL A 22 -4.32 7.01 0.07
CA VAL A 22 -4.96 6.83 1.37
C VAL A 22 -4.93 5.34 1.69
N ILE A 23 -4.57 5.02 2.94
CA ILE A 23 -4.59 3.66 3.48
C ILE A 23 -6.03 3.34 3.85
N ASP A 24 -6.60 2.31 3.23
CA ASP A 24 -7.86 1.75 3.70
C ASP A 24 -7.59 0.94 4.96
N THR A 25 -8.04 1.45 6.11
CA THR A 25 -7.89 0.82 7.42
C THR A 25 -8.94 -0.26 7.70
N THR A 26 -9.97 -0.36 6.84
CA THR A 26 -11.00 -1.40 6.92
C THR A 26 -10.62 -2.67 6.15
N ASP A 27 -9.57 -2.57 5.32
CA ASP A 27 -9.01 -3.69 4.57
C ASP A 27 -7.64 -4.10 5.14
N ASP A 28 -7.60 -5.31 5.69
CA ASP A 28 -6.38 -5.92 6.22
C ASP A 28 -5.30 -6.09 5.14
N ALA A 29 -5.70 -6.31 3.87
CA ALA A 29 -4.76 -6.45 2.77
C ALA A 29 -4.08 -5.11 2.43
N SER A 30 -4.85 -4.02 2.39
CA SER A 30 -4.34 -2.65 2.28
C SER A 30 -3.38 -2.31 3.42
N THR A 31 -3.77 -2.59 4.66
CA THR A 31 -2.93 -2.31 5.84
C THR A 31 -1.63 -3.11 5.80
N GLY A 32 -1.68 -4.40 5.46
CA GLY A 32 -0.50 -5.25 5.31
C GLY A 32 0.41 -4.80 4.16
N TYR A 33 -0.17 -4.40 3.02
CA TYR A 33 0.57 -3.86 1.88
C TYR A 33 1.37 -2.60 2.26
N TRP A 34 0.74 -1.67 2.97
CA TRP A 34 1.39 -0.43 3.40
C TRP A 34 2.42 -0.66 4.50
N ALA A 35 2.16 -1.55 5.46
CA ALA A 35 3.13 -1.90 6.50
C ALA A 35 4.41 -2.47 5.87
N TYR A 36 4.26 -3.38 4.91
CA TYR A 36 5.37 -3.94 4.14
C TYR A 36 6.14 -2.86 3.35
N ARG A 37 5.42 -2.01 2.60
CA ARG A 37 6.01 -0.93 1.79
C ARG A 37 6.77 0.10 2.62
N LEU A 38 6.26 0.44 3.80
CA LEU A 38 6.89 1.37 4.72
C LEU A 38 7.94 0.70 5.62
N SER A 39 8.03 -0.63 5.58
CA SER A 39 8.89 -1.47 6.42
C SER A 39 8.71 -1.19 7.91
N VAL A 40 7.45 -1.12 8.34
CA VAL A 40 7.02 -0.96 9.73
C VAL A 40 6.12 -2.12 10.12
N SER A 41 5.94 -2.37 11.41
CA SER A 41 4.96 -3.36 11.85
C SER A 41 3.53 -2.86 11.57
N PRO A 42 2.53 -3.75 11.39
CA PRO A 42 1.13 -3.33 11.28
C PRO A 42 0.63 -2.52 12.48
N GLN A 43 1.20 -2.78 13.67
CA GLN A 43 0.87 -2.08 14.91
C GLN A 43 1.41 -0.64 14.89
N ASP A 44 2.65 -0.45 14.46
CA ASP A 44 3.26 0.88 14.32
C ASP A 44 2.56 1.67 13.21
N LEU A 45 2.13 0.99 12.13
CA LEU A 45 1.33 1.61 11.08
C LEU A 45 -0.01 2.12 11.62
N ALA A 46 -0.73 1.29 12.38
CA ALA A 46 -1.99 1.69 12.99
C ALA A 46 -1.80 2.88 13.94
N ALA A 47 -0.78 2.85 14.80
CA ALA A 47 -0.47 3.97 15.69
C ALA A 47 -0.13 5.27 14.93
N ALA A 48 0.61 5.17 13.82
CA ALA A 48 0.88 6.33 12.97
C ALA A 48 -0.39 6.87 12.32
N ILE A 49 -1.29 5.99 11.85
CA ILE A 49 -2.57 6.38 11.26
C ILE A 49 -3.47 7.08 12.30
N ASP A 50 -3.47 6.61 13.55
CA ASP A 50 -4.23 7.26 14.63
C ASP A 50 -3.70 8.69 14.92
N GLU A 51 -2.39 8.91 14.80
CA GLU A 51 -1.76 10.21 15.07
C GLU A 51 -1.93 11.22 13.92
N VAL A 52 -1.74 10.79 12.67
CA VAL A 52 -1.69 11.71 11.50
C VAL A 52 -2.77 11.47 10.44
N GLY A 53 -3.66 10.51 10.69
CA GLY A 53 -4.71 10.07 9.78
C GLY A 53 -4.22 9.06 8.71
N PRO A 54 -5.15 8.50 7.93
CA PRO A 54 -4.86 7.42 6.97
C PRO A 54 -4.15 7.90 5.69
N SER A 55 -3.66 9.13 5.64
CA SER A 55 -2.92 9.63 4.48
C SER A 55 -1.52 9.04 4.45
N VAL A 56 -1.17 8.35 3.35
CA VAL A 56 0.17 7.76 3.17
C VAL A 56 1.26 8.82 3.29
N ALA A 57 1.02 10.03 2.76
CA ALA A 57 2.00 11.11 2.81
C ALA A 57 2.24 11.60 4.25
N ALA A 58 1.18 11.68 5.06
CA ALA A 58 1.29 12.08 6.46
C ALA A 58 2.02 11.01 7.27
N VAL A 59 1.61 9.74 7.12
CA VAL A 59 2.25 8.59 7.79
C VAL A 59 3.73 8.51 7.44
N ARG A 60 4.08 8.62 6.16
CA ARG A 60 5.48 8.65 5.69
C ARG A 60 6.30 9.76 6.34
N ARG A 61 5.74 10.96 6.42
CA ARG A 61 6.39 12.10 7.06
C ARG A 61 6.58 11.87 8.57
N TYR A 62 5.60 11.27 9.23
CA TYR A 62 5.65 10.95 10.65
C TYR A 62 6.74 9.92 10.98
N ILE A 63 6.83 8.83 10.20
CA ILE A 63 7.84 7.77 10.40
C ILE A 63 9.21 8.08 9.78
N GLY A 64 9.37 9.21 9.08
CA GLY A 64 10.62 9.64 8.47
C GLY A 64 11.05 8.86 7.22
N LYS A 65 10.10 8.39 6.39
CA LYS A 65 10.32 7.57 5.18
C LYS A 65 9.85 8.18 3.87
#